data_AF-A0A1G3TPV9-F1
#
_entry.id   AF-A0A1G3TPV9-F1
#
_cell.length_a   1.000
_cell.length_b   1.000
_cell.length_c   1.000
_cell.angle_alpha   90.00
_cell.angle_beta   90.00
_cell.angle_gamma   90.00
#
_symmetry.space_group_name_H-M   'P 1'
#
loop_
_entity.id
_entity.type
_entity.pdbx_description
1 polymer ?
#
loop_
_entity_poly.entity_id
_entity_poly.type
_entity_poly.pdbx_seq_one_letter_code
_entity_poly.pdbx_strand_id
1 'polypeptide(L)' 'MYHSDGSYSTKSGNSVYHSDGSYSNRVGNSTYNSDGSYSNRSGSSTYNSDGSYSNKVGNTYYHSDGTSTTVD' A
#
# COMPACT_ATOMS: atom_id res chain seq x y z
N MET A 1 -2.23 16.87 -1.27
CA MET A 1 -3.21 16.39 -0.29
C MET A 1 -2.62 16.71 1.07
N TYR A 2 -3.35 17.46 1.90
CA TYR A 2 -2.90 17.80 3.25
C TYR A 2 -3.56 16.85 4.24
N HIS A 3 -2.78 16.34 5.19
CA HIS A 3 -3.22 15.43 6.24
C HIS A 3 -3.44 16.23 7.54
N SER A 4 -4.25 15.71 8.46
CA SER A 4 -4.62 16.39 9.71
C SER A 4 -3.45 16.60 10.68
N ASP A 5 -2.37 15.84 10.51
CA ASP A 5 -1.11 15.97 11.25
C ASP A 5 -0.15 17.03 10.65
N GLY A 6 -0.59 17.77 9.63
CA GLY A 6 0.22 18.78 8.94
C GLY A 6 1.16 18.22 7.88
N SER A 7 1.25 16.90 7.73
CA SER A 7 1.95 16.31 6.59
C SER A 7 1.21 16.56 5.29
N TYR A 8 1.91 16.44 4.17
CA TYR A 8 1.29 16.53 2.86
C TYR A 8 1.86 15.52 1.88
N SER A 9 1.09 15.22 0.84
CA SER A 9 1.54 14.41 -0.28
C SER A 9 1.17 15.06 -1.62
N THR A 10 2.04 14.91 -2.61
CA THR A 10 1.85 15.43 -3.96
C THR A 10 1.88 14.26 -4.93
N LYS A 11 0.86 14.15 -5.77
CA LYS A 11 0.81 13.15 -6.83
C LYS A 11 1.34 13.74 -8.13
N SER A 12 2.27 13.05 -8.77
CA SER A 12 2.76 13.38 -10.11
C SER A 12 2.84 12.11 -10.94
N GLY A 13 1.97 12.00 -11.95
CA GLY A 13 1.78 10.78 -12.72
C GLY A 13 1.38 9.59 -11.83
N ASN A 14 2.20 8.53 -11.90
CA ASN A 14 2.03 7.31 -11.09
C ASN A 14 2.75 7.36 -9.73
N SER A 15 3.46 8.45 -9.45
CA SER A 15 4.20 8.65 -8.21
C SER A 15 3.42 9.50 -7.23
N VAL A 16 3.52 9.16 -5.95
CA VAL A 16 3.08 9.96 -4.80
C VAL A 16 4.32 10.29 -4.00
N TYR A 17 4.55 11.58 -3.75
CA TYR A 17 5.66 12.11 -2.97
C TYR A 17 5.13 12.64 -1.65
N HIS A 18 5.72 12.24 -0.54
CA HIS A 18 5.34 12.67 0.80
C HIS A 18 6.26 13.79 1.29
N SER A 19 5.76 14.60 2.22
CA SER A 19 6.47 15.75 2.77
C SER A 19 7.73 15.40 3.56
N ASP A 20 7.86 14.15 4.01
CA ASP A 20 9.05 13.59 4.67
C ASP A 20 10.14 13.14 3.67
N GLY A 21 9.90 13.31 2.37
CA GLY A 21 10.82 12.92 1.30
C GLY A 21 10.64 11.48 0.81
N SER A 22 9.80 10.68 1.47
CA SER A 22 9.44 9.35 0.97
C SER A 22 8.57 9.45 -0.29
N TYR A 23 8.58 8.41 -1.11
CA TYR A 23 7.69 8.33 -2.27
C TYR A 23 7.26 6.90 -2.57
N SER A 24 6.12 6.77 -3.23
CA SER A 24 5.64 5.51 -3.79
C SER A 24 5.35 5.68 -5.28
N ASN A 25 5.73 4.72 -6.10
CA ASN A 25 5.47 4.70 -7.54
C ASN A 25 4.69 3.45 -7.93
N ARG A 26 3.64 3.64 -8.73
CA ARG A 26 2.83 2.52 -9.23
C ARG A 26 3.23 2.11 -10.64
N VAL A 27 3.55 0.84 -10.84
CA VAL A 27 3.82 0.25 -12.16
C VAL A 27 2.94 -0.99 -12.32
N GLY A 28 1.96 -0.91 -13.22
CA GLY A 28 0.93 -1.97 -13.34
C GLY A 28 0.19 -2.17 -12.02
N ASN A 29 0.18 -3.42 -11.53
CA ASN A 29 -0.42 -3.79 -10.24
C ASN A 29 0.56 -3.73 -9.06
N SER A 30 1.80 -3.29 -9.29
CA SER A 30 2.81 -3.14 -8.25
C SER A 30 2.90 -1.70 -7.75
N THR A 31 3.09 -1.53 -6.46
CA THR A 31 3.46 -0.26 -5.82
C THR A 31 4.85 -0.43 -5.22
N TYR A 32 5.79 0.42 -5.60
CA TYR A 32 7.18 0.43 -5.13
C TYR A 32 7.39 1.65 -4.25
N ASN A 33 7.96 1.47 -3.07
CA ASN A 33 8.27 2.53 -2.14
C ASN A 33 9.75 2.92 -2.21
N SER A 34 10.06 4.13 -1.78
CA SER A 34 11.41 4.70 -1.81
C SER A 34 12.42 3.99 -0.92
N ASP A 35 11.94 3.21 0.07
CA ASP A 35 12.77 2.36 0.95
C ASP A 35 13.13 1.00 0.33
N GLY A 36 12.68 0.75 -0.92
CA GLY A 36 12.89 -0.51 -1.63
C GLY A 36 11.82 -1.57 -1.37
N SER A 37 10.90 -1.36 -0.42
CA SER A 37 9.75 -2.23 -0.24
C SER A 37 8.79 -2.12 -1.43
N TYR A 38 8.07 -3.20 -1.71
CA TYR A 38 7.02 -3.16 -2.74
C TYR A 38 5.85 -4.07 -2.36
N SER A 39 4.70 -3.77 -2.94
CA SER A 39 3.54 -4.65 -2.90
C SER A 39 3.02 -4.90 -4.31
N ASN A 40 2.51 -6.11 -4.55
CA ASN A 40 1.88 -6.50 -5.80
C ASN A 40 0.46 -6.97 -5.54
N ARG A 41 -0.48 -6.49 -6.34
CA ARG A 41 -1.87 -6.94 -6.28
C ARG A 41 -2.17 -7.97 -7.36
N SER A 42 -2.69 -9.11 -6.94
CA SER A 42 -3.21 -10.16 -7.83
C SER A 42 -4.61 -10.57 -7.37
N GLY A 43 -5.63 -10.20 -8.15
CA GLY A 43 -7.03 -10.36 -7.78
C GLY A 43 -7.39 -9.63 -6.48
N SER A 44 -7.88 -10.37 -5.50
CA SER A 44 -8.19 -9.88 -4.15
C SER A 44 -7.01 -9.99 -3.17
N SER A 45 -5.88 -10.54 -3.61
CA SER A 45 -4.68 -10.68 -2.79
C SER A 45 -3.72 -9.51 -3.01
N THR A 46 -3.08 -9.07 -1.93
CA THR A 46 -1.92 -8.17 -1.94
C THR A 46 -0.74 -8.91 -1.33
N TYR A 47 0.38 -8.95 -2.05
CA TYR A 47 1.63 -9.61 -1.64
C TYR A 47 2.68 -8.55 -1.41
N ASN A 48 3.36 -8.57 -0.27
CA ASN A 48 4.40 -7.63 0.09
C ASN A 48 5.79 -8.25 -0.14
N SER A 49 6.79 -7.40 -0.31
CA SER A 49 8.18 -7.80 -0.58
C SER A 49 8.85 -8.55 0.57
N ASP A 50 8.31 -8.46 1.79
CA ASP A 50 8.76 -9.20 2.97
C ASP A 50 8.17 -10.62 3.07
N GLY A 51 7.36 -11.03 2.08
CA GLY A 51 6.69 -12.33 2.04
C GLY A 51 5.33 -12.36 2.73
N SER A 52 4.95 -11.30 3.44
CA SER A 52 3.60 -11.19 3.99
C SER A 52 2.57 -10.99 2.86
N TYR A 53 1.35 -11.43 3.09
CA TYR A 53 0.25 -11.21 2.15
C TYR A 53 -1.07 -11.00 2.88
N SER A 54 -2.04 -10.45 2.16
CA SER A 54 -3.41 -10.30 2.64
C SER A 54 -4.40 -10.59 1.54
N ASN A 55 -5.48 -11.30 1.86
CA ASN A 55 -6.56 -11.61 0.92
C ASN A 55 -7.86 -10.95 1.38
N LYS A 56 -8.52 -10.23 0.47
CA LYS A 56 -9.82 -9.62 0.74
C LYS A 56 -10.98 -10.53 0.36
N VAL A 57 -11.82 -10.88 1.33
CA VAL A 57 -13.09 -11.59 1.14
C VAL A 57 -14.22 -10.74 1.72
N GLY A 58 -15.12 -10.25 0.86
CA GLY A 58 -16.13 -9.27 1.26
C GLY A 58 -15.48 -7.99 1.81
N ASN A 59 -15.82 -7.64 3.05
CA ASN A 59 -15.26 -6.50 3.77
C ASN A 59 -14.10 -6.88 4.72
N THR A 60 -13.67 -8.14 4.73
CA THR A 60 -12.62 -8.64 5.62
C THR A 60 -11.32 -8.88 4.86
N TYR A 61 -10.21 -8.44 5.44
CA TYR A 61 -8.86 -8.74 5.02
C TYR A 61 -8.29 -9.82 5.94
N TYR A 62 -7.89 -10.95 5.37
CA TYR A 62 -7.19 -12.03 6.09
C TYR A 62 -5.70 -11.91 5.83
N HIS A 63 -4.90 -11.83 6.90
CA HIS A 63 -3.46 -11.62 6.84
C HIS A 63 -2.71 -12.96 6.97
N SER A 64 -1.51 -13.04 6.38
CA SER A 64 -0.69 -14.25 6.35
C SER A 64 -0.20 -14.72 7.72
N ASP A 65 -0.25 -13.85 8.73
CA ASP A 65 0.07 -14.15 10.13
C ASP A 65 -1.12 -14.72 10.92
N GLY A 66 -2.27 -14.94 10.27
CA GLY A 66 -3.48 -15.47 10.88
C GLY A 66 -4.40 -14.40 11.48
N THR A 67 -4.02 -13.13 11.46
CA THR A 67 -4.89 -12.03 11.90
C THR A 67 -5.87 -11.63 10.81
N SER A 68 -6.91 -10.86 11.16
CA SER A 68 -7.85 -10.32 10.18
C SER A 68 -8.38 -8.95 10.58
N THR A 69 -8.69 -8.13 9.59
CA THR A 69 -9.27 -6.79 9.76
C THR A 69 -10.56 -6.70 8.94
N THR A 70 -11.68 -6.39 9.58
CA THR A 70 -12.95 -6.09 8.89
C THR A 70 -13.16 -4.59 8.85
N VAL A 71 -13.53 -4.07 7.67
CA VAL A 71 -13.87 -2.65 7.49
C VAL A 71 -15.38 -2.51 7.32
N ASP A 72 -16.02 -1.70 8.16
CA ASP A 72 -17.45 -1.39 8.09
C ASP A 72 -17.78 -0.32 7.03
#